data_AF-A0A7K2A305-F1
#
_entry.id   AF-A0A7K2A305-F1
#
_cell.length_a   1.000
_cell.length_b   1.000
_cell.length_c   1.000
_cell.angle_alpha   90.00
_cell.angle_beta   90.00
_cell.angle_gamma   90.00
#
_symmetry.space_group_name_H-M   'P 1'
#
loop_
_entity.id
_entity.type
_entity.pdbx_description
1 polymer ?
#
loop_
_entity_poly.entity_id
_entity_poly.type
_entity_poly.pdbx_seq_one_letter_code
_entity_poly.pdbx_strand_id
1 'polypeptide(L)'
;MSGPKPSGGSIARRRLLIALGFGATNVAVLRRLGSGEAPAPEQQPQQTATPVEAADAPTTSAPATVVSEPAAPPEPPPVPVLDESAAQGTDQPFDLAIVGGRVIDPASGFDYVASIGISGSTVAAISADPEAPPLQAATTIDATGLVVSPGFIDILSYSPNGYGEWFKLADGVTTNLGMHGLDNRATNWFAAHPDGSSPIHFGGASDHAFVRQVHGLEPYDTAAGSTLEAMLTDARADLRNGFIGLHMQPEYTPGTSADALLAHAAIAAEHGVPLCVHARYSDNLPPGTNLQAISELVSAARETGAHVHVEHINSTGGTGVMAEALGRIDDAIDEGLSMTACIYPYTFWATYLKSARYQDWQEKYGIGYGDLQVAGTSERLTEQTFADAYAANSLTAAFAMSPEDVDLPLQAGFVMVGSDAILEQSHNNHPRSTGCFSRVLGHYVRERQVLDLPTALAKMTIQPARLLEGRCPALLRKGRLGIGADADITVFDPATVTDRSTIADPAQESLGIQWVVVEGRVARSPDGFTAVQPAGRGLRSDIGTA
;
A
#
# COMPACT_ATOMS: atom_id res chain seq x y z
N MET A 1 -36.80 -71.58 -14.52
CA MET A 1 -36.78 -70.22 -15.10
C MET A 1 -36.11 -69.33 -14.05
N SER A 2 -34.78 -69.22 -13.93
CA SER A 2 -33.72 -68.72 -14.85
C SER A 2 -34.12 -67.37 -15.46
N GLY A 3 -33.43 -66.24 -15.33
CA GLY A 3 -32.19 -65.76 -14.68
C GLY A 3 -32.21 -64.21 -14.83
N PRO A 4 -31.17 -63.42 -14.50
CA PRO A 4 -29.99 -63.35 -15.38
C PRO A 4 -28.62 -63.05 -14.72
N LYS A 5 -27.59 -63.27 -15.54
CA LYS A 5 -26.18 -62.82 -15.56
C LYS A 5 -25.94 -62.31 -17.01
N PRO A 6 -24.91 -61.49 -17.37
CA PRO A 6 -23.48 -61.92 -17.31
C PRO A 6 -22.44 -60.77 -17.09
N SER A 7 -21.23 -61.07 -16.53
CA SER A 7 -19.86 -61.11 -17.13
C SER A 7 -19.27 -59.76 -17.59
N GLY A 8 -18.02 -59.34 -17.35
CA GLY A 8 -16.77 -60.01 -16.98
C GLY A 8 -15.64 -59.61 -17.96
N GLY A 9 -14.48 -59.12 -17.48
CA GLY A 9 -13.32 -58.80 -18.34
C GLY A 9 -12.18 -58.09 -17.58
N SER A 10 -10.96 -58.65 -17.58
CA SER A 10 -9.89 -58.44 -16.58
C SER A 10 -8.56 -57.91 -17.18
N ILE A 11 -7.65 -57.41 -16.30
CA ILE A 11 -6.16 -57.31 -16.42
C ILE A 11 -5.63 -56.16 -17.33
N ALA A 12 -4.60 -55.33 -17.00
CA ALA A 12 -3.34 -55.58 -16.30
C ALA A 12 -2.66 -54.32 -15.69
N ARG A 13 -1.71 -54.59 -14.79
CA ARG A 13 -0.82 -53.70 -14.02
C ARG A 13 0.37 -53.11 -14.82
N ARG A 14 0.87 -51.94 -14.40
CA ARG A 14 2.29 -51.53 -14.13
C ARG A 14 2.26 -50.10 -13.55
N ARG A 15 2.58 -49.82 -12.27
CA ARG A 15 3.92 -49.52 -11.66
C ARG A 15 4.74 -48.56 -12.54
N LEU A 16 5.31 -47.42 -12.12
CA LEU A 16 6.01 -46.98 -10.89
C LEU A 16 6.30 -45.45 -11.11
N LEU A 17 5.92 -44.51 -10.23
CA LEU A 17 6.71 -43.84 -9.16
C LEU A 17 7.96 -43.02 -9.61
N ILE A 18 8.00 -41.74 -9.14
CA ILE A 18 9.17 -40.91 -8.74
C ILE A 18 9.98 -40.32 -9.92
N ALA A 19 10.51 -39.09 -9.97
CA ALA A 19 10.94 -38.03 -9.03
C ALA A 19 10.99 -36.69 -9.81
N LEU A 20 10.72 -35.53 -9.20
CA LEU A 20 11.70 -34.55 -8.68
C LEU A 20 12.80 -34.12 -9.67
N GLY A 21 12.98 -32.81 -9.81
CA GLY A 21 14.32 -32.23 -10.03
C GLY A 21 14.38 -31.01 -10.92
N PHE A 22 14.33 -29.83 -10.27
CA PHE A 22 15.13 -28.62 -10.51
C PHE A 22 16.09 -28.56 -11.72
N GLY A 23 16.21 -27.34 -12.28
CA GLY A 23 17.54 -26.78 -12.54
C GLY A 23 17.72 -26.05 -13.87
N ALA A 24 17.89 -24.75 -13.75
CA ALA A 24 18.48 -23.79 -14.68
C ALA A 24 19.48 -24.33 -15.72
N THR A 25 19.50 -23.74 -16.93
CA THR A 25 20.53 -22.76 -17.36
C THR A 25 20.47 -22.48 -18.87
N ASN A 26 20.85 -21.23 -19.18
CA ASN A 26 21.14 -20.58 -20.46
C ASN A 26 21.61 -21.47 -21.63
N VAL A 27 21.26 -21.08 -22.87
CA VAL A 27 22.20 -20.55 -23.88
C VAL A 27 21.46 -20.29 -25.20
N ALA A 28 21.88 -19.20 -25.83
CA ALA A 28 21.42 -18.61 -27.07
C ALA A 28 21.60 -19.48 -28.35
N VAL A 29 21.05 -18.91 -29.42
CA VAL A 29 21.34 -19.09 -30.85
C VAL A 29 20.41 -20.06 -31.60
N LEU A 30 19.48 -19.49 -32.35
CA LEU A 30 19.27 -19.88 -33.75
C LEU A 30 18.69 -18.70 -34.56
N ARG A 31 19.57 -18.06 -35.34
CA ARG A 31 19.22 -17.35 -36.57
C ARG A 31 18.73 -18.38 -37.59
N ARG A 32 17.56 -18.12 -38.19
CA ARG A 32 17.34 -17.98 -39.66
C ARG A 32 15.87 -18.24 -39.98
N LEU A 33 15.24 -17.23 -40.57
CA LEU A 33 14.36 -17.21 -41.75
C LEU A 33 13.81 -15.77 -41.77
N GLY A 34 14.34 -14.87 -42.60
CA GLY A 34 13.83 -14.69 -43.97
C GLY A 34 12.64 -13.72 -43.91
N SER A 35 12.90 -12.41 -43.89
CA SER A 35 12.67 -11.50 -45.03
C SER A 35 11.18 -11.19 -45.31
N GLY A 36 10.73 -10.03 -44.84
CA GLY A 36 9.51 -9.36 -45.27
C GLY A 36 9.62 -7.88 -44.94
N GLU A 37 9.76 -7.04 -45.96
CA GLU A 37 9.90 -5.58 -45.89
C GLU A 37 8.66 -4.90 -45.31
N ALA A 38 8.91 -3.80 -44.61
CA ALA A 38 7.92 -2.82 -44.18
C ALA A 38 7.52 -1.86 -45.32
N PRO A 39 6.34 -1.26 -45.25
CA PRO A 39 6.14 0.10 -45.76
C PRO A 39 5.98 1.09 -44.60
N ALA A 40 6.75 2.17 -44.68
CA ALA A 40 6.62 3.38 -43.85
C ALA A 40 5.48 4.29 -44.36
N PRO A 41 4.99 5.23 -43.55
CA PRO A 41 3.67 5.85 -43.72
C PRO A 41 3.65 7.02 -44.72
N GLU A 42 2.49 7.22 -45.34
CA GLU A 42 2.17 8.33 -46.24
C GLU A 42 2.12 9.68 -45.50
N GLN A 43 2.77 10.67 -46.08
CA GLN A 43 2.76 12.08 -45.66
C GLN A 43 1.58 12.80 -46.33
N GLN A 44 0.77 13.51 -45.54
CA GLN A 44 -0.19 14.50 -46.04
C GLN A 44 0.37 15.93 -45.86
N PRO A 45 0.09 16.86 -46.80
CA PRO A 45 0.76 18.14 -46.91
C PRO A 45 0.28 19.20 -45.90
N GLN A 46 1.26 19.92 -45.33
CA GLN A 46 1.07 21.12 -44.51
C GLN A 46 0.44 22.24 -45.34
N GLN A 47 -0.69 22.78 -44.86
CA GLN A 47 -1.22 24.07 -45.30
C GLN A 47 -0.65 25.18 -44.42
N THR A 48 -0.06 26.17 -45.10
CA THR A 48 0.48 27.41 -44.56
C THR A 48 -0.65 28.40 -44.27
N ALA A 49 -0.74 28.88 -43.02
CA ALA A 49 -1.58 30.01 -42.65
C ALA A 49 -0.71 31.24 -42.39
N THR A 50 -1.02 32.32 -43.12
CA THR A 50 -0.42 33.66 -43.06
C THR A 50 -0.97 34.43 -41.84
N PRO A 51 -0.23 35.39 -41.24
CA PRO A 51 -0.72 36.16 -40.10
C PRO A 51 -1.65 37.29 -40.56
N VAL A 52 -2.78 37.46 -39.89
CA VAL A 52 -3.70 38.60 -40.06
C VAL A 52 -3.38 39.66 -39.01
N GLU A 53 -3.24 40.89 -39.49
CA GLU A 53 -3.01 42.14 -38.75
C GLU A 53 -4.05 42.36 -37.63
N ALA A 54 -3.56 42.83 -36.48
CA ALA A 54 -4.36 43.34 -35.38
C ALA A 54 -4.81 44.79 -35.67
N ALA A 55 -6.10 45.05 -35.46
CA ALA A 55 -6.69 46.39 -35.53
C ALA A 55 -6.82 47.01 -34.12
N ASP A 56 -6.51 48.30 -34.06
CA ASP A 56 -6.58 49.20 -32.89
C ASP A 56 -7.98 49.39 -32.29
N ALA A 57 -8.03 49.51 -30.95
CA ALA A 57 -8.70 50.57 -30.15
C ALA A 57 -8.94 50.12 -28.68
N PRO A 58 -9.23 51.02 -27.73
CA PRO A 58 -8.49 52.21 -27.31
C PRO A 58 -8.01 52.11 -25.84
N THR A 59 -7.04 52.94 -25.51
CA THR A 59 -6.42 53.13 -24.19
C THR A 59 -7.37 53.72 -23.15
N THR A 60 -7.41 53.12 -21.96
CA THR A 60 -7.80 53.80 -20.71
C THR A 60 -6.65 53.70 -19.71
N SER A 61 -6.20 54.86 -19.24
CA SER A 61 -5.07 55.03 -18.33
C SER A 61 -5.48 54.81 -16.88
N ALA A 62 -4.83 53.88 -16.19
CA ALA A 62 -4.81 53.78 -14.73
C ALA A 62 -3.46 54.28 -14.19
N PRO A 63 -3.41 54.87 -12.97
CA PRO A 63 -2.26 55.64 -12.51
C PRO A 63 -1.08 54.76 -12.08
N ALA A 64 0.12 55.33 -12.20
CA ALA A 64 1.39 54.70 -11.90
C ALA A 64 1.52 54.29 -10.41
N THR A 65 1.69 53.00 -10.18
CA THR A 65 2.24 52.46 -8.93
C THR A 65 3.76 52.51 -8.98
N VAL A 66 4.34 53.10 -7.93
CA VAL A 66 5.78 53.14 -7.67
C VAL A 66 6.28 51.70 -7.51
N VAL A 67 7.21 51.29 -8.37
CA VAL A 67 7.90 50.00 -8.25
C VAL A 67 9.06 50.17 -7.28
N SER A 68 8.93 49.62 -6.08
CA SER A 68 10.04 49.36 -5.16
C SER A 68 10.80 48.11 -5.62
N GLU A 69 12.14 48.16 -5.57
CA GLU A 69 13.02 47.01 -5.88
C GLU A 69 12.61 45.75 -5.11
N PRO A 70 12.74 44.56 -5.72
CA PRO A 70 12.45 43.31 -5.03
C PRO A 70 13.45 43.09 -3.91
N ALA A 71 12.93 42.80 -2.71
CA ALA A 71 13.73 42.38 -1.58
C ALA A 71 14.55 41.13 -1.95
N ALA A 72 15.78 41.07 -1.46
CA ALA A 72 16.62 39.88 -1.58
C ALA A 72 15.85 38.63 -1.11
N PRO A 73 16.03 37.46 -1.76
CA PRO A 73 15.39 36.24 -1.34
C PRO A 73 15.70 35.96 0.13
N PRO A 74 14.71 35.53 0.93
CA PRO A 74 14.94 35.19 2.33
C PRO A 74 16.05 34.13 2.42
N GLU A 75 16.92 34.26 3.42
CA GLU A 75 17.91 33.23 3.72
C GLU A 75 17.21 31.87 3.85
N PRO A 76 17.80 30.79 3.33
CA PRO A 76 17.23 29.46 3.50
C PRO A 76 17.06 29.18 4.99
N PRO A 77 15.95 28.54 5.41
CA PRO A 77 15.75 28.19 6.80
C PRO A 77 16.96 27.38 7.30
N PRO A 78 17.35 27.55 8.58
CA PRO A 78 18.42 26.74 9.14
C PRO A 78 18.08 25.25 8.94
N VAL A 79 19.08 24.49 8.47
CA VAL A 79 18.97 23.04 8.26
C VAL A 79 18.38 22.42 9.52
N PRO A 80 17.19 21.78 9.46
CA PRO A 80 16.68 21.00 10.58
C PRO A 80 17.74 19.95 10.92
N VAL A 81 18.30 20.05 12.11
CA VAL A 81 19.37 19.15 12.53
C VAL A 81 18.72 17.80 12.87
N LEU A 82 19.04 16.77 12.10
CA LEU A 82 18.80 15.37 12.49
C LEU A 82 19.76 15.04 13.63
N ASP A 83 19.41 15.47 14.84
CA ASP A 83 20.13 15.28 16.10
C ASP A 83 21.62 14.87 15.95
N GLU A 84 22.49 15.85 15.72
CA GLU A 84 23.95 15.63 15.63
C GLU A 84 24.58 15.18 16.97
N SER A 85 23.80 15.15 18.08
CA SER A 85 24.33 14.97 19.43
C SER A 85 24.78 13.54 19.77
N ALA A 86 24.70 12.60 18.82
CA ALA A 86 25.12 11.22 19.01
C ALA A 86 26.09 10.70 17.95
N ALA A 87 26.81 11.56 17.22
CA ALA A 87 28.02 11.14 16.52
C ALA A 87 29.11 10.77 17.55
N GLN A 88 28.96 9.63 18.21
CA GLN A 88 30.08 8.98 18.89
C GLN A 88 31.06 8.62 17.78
N GLY A 89 32.19 9.33 17.74
CA GLY A 89 33.34 8.93 16.94
C GLY A 89 33.76 7.54 17.38
N THR A 90 33.24 6.52 16.73
CA THR A 90 33.73 5.16 16.87
C THR A 90 34.95 5.06 15.96
N ASP A 91 36.10 4.71 16.53
CA ASP A 91 37.32 4.33 15.80
C ASP A 91 37.12 3.09 14.89
N GLN A 92 35.89 2.55 14.80
CA GLN A 92 35.51 1.44 13.95
C GLN A 92 34.67 1.89 12.76
N PRO A 93 34.90 1.32 11.57
CA PRO A 93 34.09 1.61 10.39
C PRO A 93 32.65 1.15 10.59
N PHE A 94 31.70 1.85 9.96
CA PHE A 94 30.30 1.44 9.89
C PHE A 94 30.14 0.11 9.14
N ASP A 95 29.04 -0.60 9.37
CA ASP A 95 28.75 -1.83 8.61
C ASP A 95 28.36 -1.48 7.16
N LEU A 96 27.56 -0.41 7.00
CA LEU A 96 27.10 0.10 5.72
C LEU A 96 27.11 1.63 5.73
N ALA A 97 27.52 2.25 4.62
CA ALA A 97 27.31 3.67 4.36
C ALA A 97 26.52 3.87 3.06
N ILE A 98 25.55 4.78 3.07
CA ILE A 98 24.85 5.27 1.88
C ILE A 98 25.35 6.71 1.65
N VAL A 99 25.98 7.00 0.52
CA VAL A 99 26.71 8.26 0.31
C VAL A 99 26.14 9.08 -0.85
N GLY A 100 26.08 10.41 -0.68
CA GLY A 100 25.81 11.37 -1.76
C GLY A 100 24.37 11.45 -2.27
N GLY A 101 23.42 10.75 -1.62
CA GLY A 101 22.01 10.80 -1.99
C GLY A 101 21.28 11.99 -1.40
N ARG A 102 20.15 12.38 -2.02
CA ARG A 102 19.19 13.33 -1.44
C ARG A 102 18.40 12.60 -0.36
N VAL A 103 18.80 12.78 0.89
CA VAL A 103 18.15 12.17 2.05
C VAL A 103 16.92 12.99 2.41
N ILE A 104 15.74 12.36 2.38
CA ILE A 104 14.46 12.98 2.73
C ILE A 104 13.86 12.22 3.92
N ASP A 105 13.73 12.91 5.05
CA ASP A 105 13.08 12.41 6.26
C ASP A 105 11.87 13.29 6.62
N PRO A 106 10.64 12.89 6.22
CA PRO A 106 9.45 13.67 6.52
C PRO A 106 9.16 13.82 8.03
N ALA A 107 9.73 12.97 8.88
CA ALA A 107 9.54 13.06 10.33
C ALA A 107 10.16 14.32 10.94
N SER A 108 11.35 14.70 10.45
CA SER A 108 12.13 15.87 10.89
C SER A 108 12.04 17.07 9.95
N GLY A 109 11.59 16.85 8.70
CA GLY A 109 11.65 17.85 7.62
C GLY A 109 13.03 17.97 6.97
N PHE A 110 13.93 17.02 7.21
CA PHE A 110 15.25 16.99 6.57
C PHE A 110 15.13 16.64 5.09
N ASP A 111 15.73 17.45 4.22
CA ASP A 111 15.75 17.25 2.77
C ASP A 111 17.05 17.84 2.18
N TYR A 112 18.14 17.09 2.30
CA TYR A 112 19.48 17.54 1.89
C TYR A 112 20.29 16.40 1.28
N VAL A 113 21.32 16.75 0.50
CA VAL A 113 22.34 15.78 0.11
C VAL A 113 23.16 15.42 1.36
N ALA A 114 23.19 14.13 1.70
CA ALA A 114 23.88 13.66 2.89
C ALA A 114 24.36 12.22 2.72
N SER A 115 25.19 11.79 3.67
CA SER A 115 25.60 10.40 3.83
C SER A 115 25.05 9.82 5.13
N ILE A 116 24.60 8.57 5.10
CA ILE A 116 24.07 7.84 6.26
C ILE A 116 25.03 6.71 6.60
N GLY A 117 25.49 6.66 7.84
CA GLY A 117 26.27 5.56 8.41
C GLY A 117 25.38 4.63 9.23
N ILE A 118 25.51 3.33 9.01
CA ILE A 118 24.68 2.29 9.63
C ILE A 118 25.58 1.34 10.41
N SER A 119 25.23 1.09 11.67
CA SER A 119 25.85 0.10 12.53
C SER A 119 24.78 -0.86 13.05
N GLY A 120 24.98 -2.15 12.84
CA GLY A 120 23.99 -3.18 13.10
C GLY A 120 22.69 -2.90 12.34
N SER A 121 21.59 -2.77 13.07
CA SER A 121 20.26 -2.48 12.52
C SER A 121 19.85 -1.01 12.67
N THR A 122 20.79 -0.10 12.95
CA THR A 122 20.48 1.30 13.29
C THR A 122 21.22 2.31 12.44
N VAL A 123 20.55 3.43 12.16
CA VAL A 123 21.21 4.64 11.68
C VAL A 123 22.07 5.19 12.81
N ALA A 124 23.39 5.24 12.60
CA ALA A 124 24.37 5.61 13.61
C ALA A 124 24.99 7.00 13.36
N ALA A 125 24.99 7.47 12.11
CA ALA A 125 25.50 8.78 11.76
C ALA A 125 24.81 9.34 10.52
N ILE A 126 24.73 10.66 10.43
CA ILE A 126 24.28 11.40 9.25
C ILE A 126 25.25 12.55 9.06
N SER A 127 25.78 12.70 7.84
CA SER A 127 26.71 13.78 7.49
C SER A 127 26.20 14.52 6.26
N ALA A 128 25.77 15.76 6.45
CA ALA A 128 25.35 16.68 5.38
C ALA A 128 26.45 17.67 4.98
N ASP A 129 27.54 17.75 5.74
CA ASP A 129 28.67 18.63 5.44
C ASP A 129 29.44 18.09 4.22
N PRO A 130 29.49 18.84 3.09
CA PRO A 130 30.22 18.43 1.90
C PRO A 130 31.74 18.39 2.10
N GLU A 131 32.26 19.07 3.12
CA GLU A 131 33.70 19.10 3.45
C GLU A 131 34.08 18.02 4.48
N ALA A 132 33.11 17.33 5.08
CA ALA A 132 33.37 16.24 6.00
C ALA A 132 34.06 15.06 5.29
N PRO A 133 34.98 14.34 5.96
CA PRO A 133 35.57 13.15 5.39
C PRO A 133 34.50 12.10 5.10
N PRO A 134 34.64 11.30 4.02
CA PRO A 134 33.69 10.23 3.73
C PRO A 134 33.52 9.26 4.90
N LEU A 135 32.27 8.84 5.14
CA LEU A 135 31.99 7.81 6.14
C LEU A 135 32.71 6.51 5.77
N GLN A 136 33.59 6.04 6.65
CA GLN A 136 34.28 4.77 6.46
C GLN A 136 33.33 3.62 6.81
N ALA A 137 33.12 2.69 5.88
CA ALA A 137 32.23 1.54 6.09
C ALA A 137 32.77 0.28 5.41
N ALA A 138 32.33 -0.89 5.89
CA ALA A 138 32.65 -2.18 5.26
C ALA A 138 31.98 -2.32 3.88
N THR A 139 30.77 -1.76 3.73
CA THR A 139 30.04 -1.68 2.46
C THR A 139 29.64 -0.24 2.18
N THR A 140 29.74 0.21 0.94
CA THR A 140 29.30 1.55 0.52
C THR A 140 28.32 1.46 -0.64
N ILE A 141 27.17 2.13 -0.50
CA ILE A 141 26.20 2.38 -1.56
C ILE A 141 26.39 3.81 -2.04
N ASP A 142 26.74 3.99 -3.31
CA ASP A 142 26.69 5.29 -3.96
C ASP A 142 25.24 5.62 -4.34
N ALA A 143 24.68 6.64 -3.69
CA ALA A 143 23.33 7.12 -3.91
C ALA A 143 23.30 8.46 -4.66
N THR A 144 24.41 8.85 -5.30
CA THR A 144 24.48 10.11 -6.07
C THR A 144 23.38 10.18 -7.12
N GLY A 145 22.59 11.26 -7.09
CA GLY A 145 21.44 11.46 -7.99
C GLY A 145 20.18 10.66 -7.61
N LEU A 146 20.23 9.86 -6.54
CA LEU A 146 19.11 9.09 -6.01
C LEU A 146 18.50 9.78 -4.78
N VAL A 147 17.27 9.41 -4.46
CA VAL A 147 16.60 9.76 -3.20
C VAL A 147 16.82 8.64 -2.19
N VAL A 148 17.12 9.01 -0.95
CA VAL A 148 17.24 8.11 0.20
C VAL A 148 16.14 8.48 1.18
N SER A 149 15.27 7.52 1.49
CA SER A 149 14.08 7.74 2.33
C SER A 149 13.94 6.63 3.37
N PRO A 150 13.18 6.83 4.47
CA PRO A 150 12.77 5.70 5.29
C PRO A 150 12.06 4.65 4.43
N GLY A 151 12.25 3.38 4.77
CA GLY A 151 11.59 2.28 4.08
C GLY A 151 10.06 2.40 4.18
N PHE A 152 9.36 2.02 3.10
CA PHE A 152 7.92 2.24 3.03
C PHE A 152 7.17 1.27 3.95
N ILE A 153 6.12 1.78 4.57
CA ILE A 153 5.21 1.03 5.44
C ILE A 153 3.88 0.90 4.71
N ASP A 154 3.57 -0.32 4.29
CA ASP A 154 2.29 -0.68 3.72
C ASP A 154 1.32 -1.04 4.84
N ILE A 155 0.49 -0.07 5.22
CA ILE A 155 -0.46 -0.22 6.32
C ILE A 155 -1.63 -1.17 5.97
N LEU A 156 -1.95 -1.31 4.69
CA LEU A 156 -3.13 -2.03 4.23
C LEU A 156 -2.72 -3.12 3.26
N SER A 157 -2.25 -4.23 3.80
CA SER A 157 -1.75 -5.37 3.05
C SER A 157 -2.34 -6.68 3.61
N TYR A 158 -1.66 -7.79 3.36
CA TYR A 158 -2.12 -9.15 3.64
C TYR A 158 -1.15 -9.90 4.57
N SER A 159 -1.59 -11.06 5.09
CA SER A 159 -0.72 -11.97 5.84
C SER A 159 0.46 -12.45 4.98
N PRO A 160 1.71 -12.39 5.46
CA PRO A 160 2.86 -12.96 4.77
C PRO A 160 2.59 -14.39 4.29
N ASN A 161 3.07 -14.72 3.10
CA ASN A 161 2.87 -16.02 2.44
C ASN A 161 4.16 -16.58 1.77
N GLY A 162 5.31 -15.94 2.00
CA GLY A 162 6.62 -16.34 1.48
C GLY A 162 6.83 -16.06 -0.01
N TYR A 163 5.93 -15.31 -0.64
CA TYR A 163 5.97 -15.00 -2.07
C TYR A 163 5.82 -13.50 -2.32
N GLY A 164 4.67 -12.92 -1.94
CA GLY A 164 4.37 -11.55 -2.36
C GLY A 164 5.21 -10.48 -1.66
N GLU A 165 5.80 -10.79 -0.51
CA GLU A 165 6.69 -9.92 0.26
C GLU A 165 7.91 -9.50 -0.56
N TRP A 166 8.37 -10.34 -1.49
CA TRP A 166 9.46 -9.99 -2.40
C TRP A 166 9.06 -8.90 -3.40
N PHE A 167 7.80 -8.90 -3.85
CA PHE A 167 7.30 -7.82 -4.69
C PHE A 167 7.07 -6.55 -3.89
N LYS A 168 6.61 -6.66 -2.63
CA LYS A 168 6.54 -5.53 -1.70
C LYS A 168 7.92 -4.90 -1.52
N LEU A 169 8.94 -5.72 -1.26
CA LEU A 169 10.33 -5.27 -1.20
C LEU A 169 10.78 -4.63 -2.51
N ALA A 170 10.43 -5.20 -3.67
CA ALA A 170 10.75 -4.62 -4.98
C ALA A 170 10.07 -3.26 -5.24
N ASP A 171 8.97 -2.97 -4.55
CA ASP A 171 8.26 -1.68 -4.58
C ASP A 171 8.72 -0.72 -3.47
N GLY A 172 9.79 -1.07 -2.73
CA GLY A 172 10.39 -0.23 -1.69
C GLY A 172 9.78 -0.38 -0.29
N VAL A 173 8.91 -1.37 -0.08
CA VAL A 173 8.29 -1.65 1.22
C VAL A 173 9.28 -2.40 2.12
N THR A 174 9.42 -1.94 3.37
CA THR A 174 10.19 -2.62 4.42
C THR A 174 9.30 -3.12 5.55
N THR A 175 8.05 -2.66 5.63
CA THR A 175 7.05 -3.10 6.63
C THR A 175 5.69 -3.34 5.97
N ASN A 176 5.16 -4.55 6.11
CA ASN A 176 3.90 -5.01 5.53
C ASN A 176 2.88 -5.33 6.64
N LEU A 177 1.82 -4.54 6.76
CA LEU A 177 0.81 -4.69 7.82
C LEU A 177 -0.54 -5.11 7.25
N GLY A 178 -1.11 -6.18 7.79
CA GLY A 178 -2.49 -6.60 7.52
C GLY A 178 -3.44 -5.91 8.48
N MET A 179 -3.62 -4.58 8.35
CA MET A 179 -4.59 -3.85 9.16
C MET A 179 -6.04 -4.11 8.73
N HIS A 180 -6.23 -4.67 7.51
CA HIS A 180 -7.48 -5.25 7.01
C HIS A 180 -7.83 -6.61 7.67
N GLY A 181 -7.16 -6.94 8.79
CA GLY A 181 -7.29 -8.23 9.45
C GLY A 181 -6.33 -9.30 8.89
N LEU A 182 -6.10 -10.35 9.70
CA LEU A 182 -5.13 -11.41 9.42
C LEU A 182 -5.76 -12.83 9.42
N ASP A 183 -7.09 -12.92 9.41
CA ASP A 183 -7.88 -14.16 9.32
C ASP A 183 -7.47 -15.25 10.33
N ASN A 184 -6.94 -14.87 11.50
CA ASN A 184 -6.45 -15.79 12.51
C ASN A 184 -6.39 -15.13 13.89
N ARG A 185 -6.30 -15.94 14.96
CA ARG A 185 -6.03 -15.47 16.32
C ARG A 185 -4.55 -15.10 16.46
N ALA A 186 -4.23 -14.03 17.18
CA ALA A 186 -2.88 -13.47 17.26
C ALA A 186 -1.82 -14.50 17.66
N THR A 187 -2.09 -15.30 18.70
CA THR A 187 -1.16 -16.34 19.19
C THR A 187 -0.77 -17.33 18.09
N ASN A 188 -1.75 -17.82 17.33
CA ASN A 188 -1.53 -18.81 16.28
C ASN A 188 -0.84 -18.16 15.07
N TRP A 189 -1.26 -16.95 14.71
CA TRP A 189 -0.71 -16.23 13.58
C TRP A 189 0.79 -15.96 13.77
N PHE A 190 1.17 -15.42 14.93
CA PHE A 190 2.57 -15.14 15.25
C PHE A 190 3.43 -16.39 15.45
N ALA A 191 2.84 -17.51 15.87
CA ALA A 191 3.54 -18.79 15.92
C ALA A 191 3.85 -19.34 14.50
N ALA A 192 2.96 -19.07 13.54
CA ALA A 192 3.16 -19.44 12.14
C ALA A 192 4.14 -18.51 11.39
N HIS A 193 4.33 -17.29 11.88
CA HIS A 193 5.22 -16.29 11.28
C HIS A 193 6.32 -15.86 12.28
N PRO A 194 7.35 -16.69 12.51
CA PRO A 194 8.46 -16.31 13.38
C PRO A 194 9.32 -15.21 12.75
N ASP A 195 10.07 -14.47 13.57
CA ASP A 195 11.05 -13.49 13.08
C ASP A 195 12.05 -14.15 12.11
N GLY A 196 12.41 -13.43 11.05
CA GLY A 196 13.25 -13.93 9.97
C GLY A 196 12.55 -14.85 8.98
N SER A 197 11.23 -15.04 9.07
CA SER A 197 10.46 -15.79 8.05
C SER A 197 10.11 -14.97 6.80
N SER A 198 10.14 -13.64 6.90
CA SER A 198 9.81 -12.69 5.83
C SER A 198 10.99 -11.74 5.56
N PRO A 199 11.22 -11.29 4.31
CA PRO A 199 12.26 -10.30 4.00
C PRO A 199 11.99 -8.92 4.61
N ILE A 200 10.74 -8.64 4.97
CA ILE A 200 10.23 -7.36 5.48
C ILE A 200 9.47 -7.55 6.79
N HIS A 201 9.36 -6.50 7.60
CA HIS A 201 8.57 -6.53 8.84
C HIS A 201 7.11 -6.84 8.57
N PHE A 202 6.44 -7.46 9.54
CA PHE A 202 5.06 -7.89 9.40
C PHE A 202 4.26 -7.75 10.70
N GLY A 203 2.96 -7.57 10.59
CA GLY A 203 2.04 -7.44 11.72
C GLY A 203 0.63 -7.15 11.22
N GLY A 204 -0.30 -6.83 12.11
CA GLY A 204 -1.66 -6.48 11.70
C GLY A 204 -2.68 -6.44 12.82
N ALA A 205 -3.94 -6.45 12.42
CA ALA A 205 -5.09 -6.29 13.29
C ALA A 205 -5.83 -7.61 13.55
N SER A 206 -6.59 -7.65 14.65
CA SER A 206 -7.61 -8.69 14.88
C SER A 206 -8.69 -8.58 13.83
N ASP A 207 -9.09 -9.70 13.22
CA ASP A 207 -10.16 -9.71 12.22
C ASP A 207 -11.51 -10.10 12.82
N HIS A 208 -12.42 -9.13 12.90
CA HIS A 208 -13.79 -9.35 13.34
C HIS A 208 -14.55 -10.35 12.47
N ALA A 209 -14.31 -10.40 11.15
CA ALA A 209 -15.04 -11.32 10.28
C ALA A 209 -14.64 -12.78 10.53
N PHE A 210 -13.34 -13.06 10.68
CA PHE A 210 -12.84 -14.35 11.14
C PHE A 210 -13.37 -14.72 12.53
N VAL A 211 -13.35 -13.78 13.49
CA VAL A 211 -13.88 -14.04 14.84
C VAL A 211 -15.37 -14.41 14.78
N ARG A 212 -16.17 -13.74 13.96
CA ARG A 212 -17.58 -14.12 13.73
C ARG A 212 -17.72 -15.58 13.24
N GLN A 213 -16.88 -16.00 12.29
CA GLN A 213 -16.89 -17.36 11.77
C GLN A 213 -16.51 -18.40 12.85
N VAL A 214 -15.53 -18.09 13.71
CA VAL A 214 -15.17 -18.94 14.87
C VAL A 214 -16.36 -19.17 15.79
N HIS A 215 -17.23 -18.17 15.95
CA HIS A 215 -18.48 -18.25 16.73
C HIS A 215 -19.69 -18.77 15.94
N GLY A 216 -19.48 -19.26 14.70
CA GLY A 216 -20.53 -19.88 13.88
C GLY A 216 -21.55 -18.90 13.29
N LEU A 217 -21.18 -17.63 13.13
CA LEU A 217 -22.03 -16.60 12.54
C LEU A 217 -21.78 -16.50 11.03
N GLU A 218 -22.86 -16.58 10.26
CA GLU A 218 -22.86 -16.27 8.82
C GLU A 218 -22.78 -14.73 8.59
N PRO A 219 -22.53 -14.26 7.36
CA PRO A 219 -22.38 -12.83 7.06
C PRO A 219 -23.54 -11.94 7.56
N TYR A 220 -24.78 -12.44 7.52
CA TYR A 220 -25.99 -11.69 7.89
C TYR A 220 -26.43 -11.89 9.35
N ASP A 221 -25.82 -12.80 10.09
CA ASP A 221 -26.22 -13.07 11.47
C ASP A 221 -25.83 -11.92 12.40
N THR A 222 -26.69 -11.55 13.35
CA THR A 222 -26.34 -10.54 14.35
C THR A 222 -25.80 -11.20 15.62
N ALA A 223 -24.59 -10.82 16.02
CA ALA A 223 -24.04 -11.22 17.31
C ALA A 223 -24.74 -10.43 18.44
N ALA A 224 -25.18 -11.11 19.49
CA ALA A 224 -25.81 -10.49 20.65
C ALA A 224 -25.54 -11.29 21.94
N GLY A 225 -25.77 -10.66 23.09
CA GLY A 225 -25.63 -11.30 24.40
C GLY A 225 -24.27 -11.98 24.58
N SER A 226 -24.28 -13.23 25.04
CA SER A 226 -23.05 -13.99 25.32
C SER A 226 -22.14 -14.18 24.10
N THR A 227 -22.69 -14.21 22.89
CA THR A 227 -21.88 -14.36 21.67
C THR A 227 -21.07 -13.11 21.40
N LEU A 228 -21.70 -11.92 21.49
CA LEU A 228 -20.99 -10.65 21.35
C LEU A 228 -19.92 -10.51 22.44
N GLU A 229 -20.24 -10.82 23.70
CA GLU A 229 -19.27 -10.77 24.80
C GLU A 229 -18.07 -11.71 24.58
N ALA A 230 -18.30 -12.90 24.01
CA ALA A 230 -17.22 -13.81 23.65
C ALA A 230 -16.32 -13.24 22.54
N MET A 231 -16.91 -12.63 21.51
CA MET A 231 -16.15 -11.95 20.45
C MET A 231 -15.34 -10.77 20.97
N LEU A 232 -15.89 -9.97 21.89
CA LEU A 232 -15.18 -8.86 22.54
C LEU A 232 -14.05 -9.36 23.45
N THR A 233 -14.24 -10.50 24.11
CA THR A 233 -13.17 -11.19 24.86
C THR A 233 -12.04 -11.62 23.92
N ASP A 234 -12.41 -12.12 22.75
CA ASP A 234 -11.48 -12.52 21.71
C ASP A 234 -10.67 -11.32 21.16
N ALA A 235 -11.31 -10.19 20.87
CA ALA A 235 -10.61 -8.98 20.44
C ALA A 235 -9.55 -8.52 21.47
N ARG A 236 -9.91 -8.47 22.77
CA ARG A 236 -8.96 -8.13 23.84
C ARG A 236 -7.82 -9.14 23.99
N ALA A 237 -8.10 -10.42 23.77
CA ALA A 237 -7.07 -11.46 23.82
C ALA A 237 -6.08 -11.29 22.65
N ASP A 238 -6.55 -10.97 21.45
CA ASP A 238 -5.69 -10.72 20.30
C ASP A 238 -4.78 -9.52 20.50
N LEU A 239 -5.32 -8.41 21.03
CA LEU A 239 -4.53 -7.23 21.37
C LEU A 239 -3.46 -7.56 22.41
N ARG A 240 -3.78 -8.31 23.47
CA ARG A 240 -2.78 -8.75 24.46
C ARG A 240 -1.72 -9.68 23.87
N ASN A 241 -2.08 -10.46 22.86
CA ASN A 241 -1.20 -11.45 22.23
C ASN A 241 -0.40 -10.88 21.04
N GLY A 242 -0.49 -9.58 20.79
CA GLY A 242 0.44 -8.85 19.93
C GLY A 242 -0.19 -8.17 18.72
N PHE A 243 -1.48 -8.33 18.43
CA PHE A 243 -2.09 -7.54 17.34
C PHE A 243 -2.14 -6.06 17.70
N ILE A 244 -1.87 -5.21 16.70
CA ILE A 244 -1.61 -3.77 16.86
C ILE A 244 -2.82 -2.89 16.50
N GLY A 245 -3.97 -3.51 16.24
CA GLY A 245 -5.23 -2.85 15.92
C GLY A 245 -6.40 -3.82 15.92
N LEU A 246 -7.60 -3.28 15.74
CA LEU A 246 -8.82 -4.04 15.50
C LEU A 246 -9.33 -3.74 14.10
N HIS A 247 -9.80 -4.75 13.38
CA HIS A 247 -10.38 -4.61 12.05
C HIS A 247 -11.85 -5.00 12.03
N MET A 248 -12.67 -4.25 11.28
CA MET A 248 -14.05 -4.61 10.96
C MET A 248 -14.39 -4.35 9.48
N GLN A 249 -15.20 -5.24 8.89
CA GLN A 249 -15.66 -5.12 7.50
C GLN A 249 -17.18 -5.34 7.37
N PRO A 250 -18.01 -4.38 7.81
CA PRO A 250 -19.46 -4.46 7.74
C PRO A 250 -20.05 -4.63 6.32
N GLU A 251 -19.35 -4.26 5.24
CA GLU A 251 -19.81 -4.57 3.87
C GLU A 251 -19.89 -6.09 3.64
N TYR A 252 -18.86 -6.83 4.04
CA TYR A 252 -18.80 -8.29 3.89
C TYR A 252 -19.46 -9.06 5.03
N THR A 253 -19.78 -8.37 6.13
CA THR A 253 -20.53 -8.92 7.27
C THR A 253 -21.72 -8.03 7.64
N PRO A 254 -22.76 -7.96 6.79
CA PRO A 254 -23.89 -7.04 6.98
C PRO A 254 -24.63 -7.21 8.32
N GLY A 255 -24.55 -8.39 8.94
CA GLY A 255 -25.07 -8.66 10.27
C GLY A 255 -24.31 -7.97 11.42
N THR A 256 -23.23 -7.25 11.13
CA THR A 256 -22.52 -6.40 12.12
C THR A 256 -23.42 -5.24 12.54
N SER A 257 -23.94 -5.32 13.77
CA SER A 257 -24.80 -4.29 14.36
C SER A 257 -24.01 -3.03 14.74
N ALA A 258 -24.72 -1.91 14.90
CA ALA A 258 -24.16 -0.67 15.46
C ALA A 258 -23.56 -0.91 16.87
N ASP A 259 -24.24 -1.70 17.71
CA ASP A 259 -23.74 -2.05 19.04
C ASP A 259 -22.40 -2.81 18.97
N ALA A 260 -22.25 -3.73 18.01
CA ALA A 260 -20.99 -4.45 17.82
C ALA A 260 -19.87 -3.52 17.35
N LEU A 261 -20.15 -2.61 16.42
CA LEU A 261 -19.19 -1.60 15.96
C LEU A 261 -18.75 -0.69 17.12
N LEU A 262 -19.69 -0.13 17.87
CA LEU A 262 -19.41 0.73 19.03
C LEU A 262 -18.65 -0.01 20.13
N ALA A 263 -18.97 -1.29 20.40
CA ALA A 263 -18.26 -2.08 21.39
C ALA A 263 -16.80 -2.34 21.00
N HIS A 264 -16.51 -2.61 19.72
CA HIS A 264 -15.12 -2.76 19.26
C HIS A 264 -14.39 -1.42 19.22
N ALA A 265 -15.07 -0.33 18.84
CA ALA A 265 -14.50 1.02 18.94
C ALA A 265 -14.13 1.37 20.40
N ALA A 266 -14.99 1.05 21.36
CA ALA A 266 -14.70 1.25 22.77
C ALA A 266 -13.48 0.45 23.26
N ILE A 267 -13.28 -0.79 22.77
CA ILE A 267 -12.07 -1.58 23.07
C ILE A 267 -10.83 -0.93 22.43
N ALA A 268 -10.95 -0.45 21.19
CA ALA A 268 -9.85 0.25 20.51
C ALA A 268 -9.42 1.49 21.31
N ALA A 269 -10.38 2.28 21.77
CA ALA A 269 -10.15 3.44 22.65
C ALA A 269 -9.52 3.04 23.99
N GLU A 270 -10.07 2.02 24.67
CA GLU A 270 -9.57 1.48 25.95
C GLU A 270 -8.08 1.12 25.87
N HIS A 271 -7.68 0.50 24.76
CA HIS A 271 -6.31 0.03 24.55
C HIS A 271 -5.42 1.01 23.77
N GLY A 272 -5.94 2.14 23.30
CA GLY A 272 -5.17 3.11 22.51
C GLY A 272 -4.63 2.55 21.18
N VAL A 273 -5.39 1.66 20.54
CA VAL A 273 -5.09 1.13 19.20
C VAL A 273 -6.14 1.64 18.20
N PRO A 274 -5.85 1.69 16.89
CA PRO A 274 -6.86 2.08 15.91
C PRO A 274 -7.92 0.99 15.72
N LEU A 275 -9.15 1.44 15.46
CA LEU A 275 -10.18 0.64 14.81
C LEU A 275 -10.11 0.90 13.29
N CYS A 276 -9.59 -0.07 12.54
CA CYS A 276 -9.51 -0.08 11.10
C CYS A 276 -10.82 -0.62 10.51
N VAL A 277 -11.45 0.12 9.60
CA VAL A 277 -12.77 -0.25 9.08
C VAL A 277 -12.83 -0.14 7.56
N HIS A 278 -13.10 -1.27 6.93
CA HIS A 278 -13.69 -1.33 5.60
C HIS A 278 -15.15 -0.90 5.71
N ALA A 279 -15.49 0.27 5.19
CA ALA A 279 -16.77 0.92 5.46
C ALA A 279 -17.98 0.08 5.01
N ARG A 280 -19.14 0.28 5.64
CA ARG A 280 -20.34 -0.54 5.42
C ARG A 280 -20.86 -0.52 3.98
N TYR A 281 -20.64 0.59 3.28
CA TYR A 281 -21.14 0.82 1.93
C TYR A 281 -20.00 1.27 1.01
N SER A 282 -20.08 0.82 -0.24
CA SER A 282 -19.18 1.19 -1.33
C SER A 282 -19.89 1.81 -2.54
N ASP A 283 -21.20 2.06 -2.41
CA ASP A 283 -22.06 2.67 -3.41
C ASP A 283 -23.12 3.58 -2.76
N ASN A 284 -24.04 4.12 -3.56
CA ASN A 284 -25.11 5.03 -3.12
C ASN A 284 -26.52 4.46 -3.34
N LEU A 285 -26.68 3.13 -3.31
CA LEU A 285 -27.97 2.44 -3.46
C LEU A 285 -28.50 1.95 -2.11
N PRO A 286 -29.80 1.60 -1.99
CA PRO A 286 -30.30 0.93 -0.79
C PRO A 286 -29.44 -0.30 -0.43
N PRO A 287 -29.15 -0.53 0.86
CA PRO A 287 -29.81 0.07 2.03
C PRO A 287 -29.14 1.35 2.57
N GLY A 288 -28.06 1.83 1.98
CA GLY A 288 -27.38 3.02 2.47
C GLY A 288 -26.22 3.48 1.58
N THR A 289 -25.68 4.64 1.90
CA THR A 289 -24.76 5.38 1.04
C THR A 289 -23.35 5.42 1.60
N ASN A 290 -22.37 5.64 0.72
CA ASN A 290 -20.99 5.96 1.07
C ASN A 290 -20.90 7.00 2.21
N LEU A 291 -21.63 8.11 2.10
CA LEU A 291 -21.65 9.17 3.12
C LEU A 291 -22.29 8.75 4.45
N GLN A 292 -23.29 7.85 4.44
CA GLN A 292 -23.85 7.28 5.66
C GLN A 292 -22.85 6.34 6.36
N ALA A 293 -22.07 5.58 5.59
CA ALA A 293 -21.00 4.75 6.16
C ALA A 293 -19.94 5.63 6.84
N ILE A 294 -19.49 6.73 6.20
CA ILE A 294 -18.57 7.68 6.84
C ILE A 294 -19.19 8.28 8.11
N SER A 295 -20.47 8.66 8.09
CA SER A 295 -21.14 9.18 9.29
C SER A 295 -21.25 8.15 10.42
N GLU A 296 -21.45 6.88 10.11
CA GLU A 296 -21.41 5.79 11.10
C GLU A 296 -20.03 5.74 11.80
N LEU A 297 -18.95 5.83 11.03
CA LEU A 297 -17.58 5.81 11.55
C LEU A 297 -17.23 7.06 12.37
N VAL A 298 -17.66 8.25 11.92
CA VAL A 298 -17.54 9.50 12.68
C VAL A 298 -18.31 9.40 14.00
N SER A 299 -19.48 8.77 14.00
CA SER A 299 -20.29 8.58 15.21
C SER A 299 -19.59 7.62 16.17
N ALA A 300 -19.02 6.53 15.67
CA ALA A 300 -18.22 5.61 16.48
C ALA A 300 -17.01 6.30 17.13
N ALA A 301 -16.25 7.12 16.38
CA ALA A 301 -15.16 7.92 16.92
C ALA A 301 -15.65 8.89 18.01
N ARG A 302 -16.75 9.61 17.74
CA ARG A 302 -17.33 10.59 18.67
C ARG A 302 -17.85 9.98 19.97
N GLU A 303 -18.52 8.84 19.89
CA GLU A 303 -19.15 8.20 21.04
C GLU A 303 -18.14 7.48 21.95
N THR A 304 -17.04 7.00 21.39
CA THR A 304 -16.09 6.14 22.12
C THR A 304 -14.73 6.80 22.38
N GLY A 305 -14.38 7.85 21.64
CA GLY A 305 -13.04 8.44 21.63
C GLY A 305 -12.00 7.57 20.91
N ALA A 306 -12.42 6.54 20.18
CA ALA A 306 -11.52 5.67 19.42
C ALA A 306 -10.83 6.43 18.29
N HIS A 307 -9.57 6.07 18.01
CA HIS A 307 -8.98 6.40 16.72
C HIS A 307 -9.60 5.51 15.65
N VAL A 308 -10.36 6.08 14.72
CA VAL A 308 -10.97 5.35 13.60
C VAL A 308 -10.17 5.55 12.33
N HIS A 309 -9.76 4.45 11.69
CA HIS A 309 -9.04 4.44 10.43
C HIS A 309 -9.94 3.90 9.31
N VAL A 310 -10.31 4.74 8.35
CA VAL A 310 -11.11 4.32 7.18
C VAL A 310 -10.21 3.67 6.14
N GLU A 311 -10.44 2.40 5.86
CA GLU A 311 -9.61 1.65 4.92
C GLU A 311 -10.03 1.92 3.48
N HIS A 312 -9.03 2.01 2.58
CA HIS A 312 -9.17 2.23 1.13
C HIS A 312 -10.38 3.08 0.74
N ILE A 313 -10.42 4.32 1.23
CA ILE A 313 -11.60 5.21 1.10
C ILE A 313 -12.04 5.44 -0.35
N ASN A 314 -11.12 5.28 -1.31
CA ASN A 314 -11.42 5.35 -2.73
C ASN A 314 -12.36 4.22 -3.21
N SER A 315 -12.47 3.11 -2.47
CA SER A 315 -13.39 2.00 -2.76
C SER A 315 -14.46 1.72 -1.72
N THR A 316 -14.38 2.34 -0.54
CA THR A 316 -15.43 2.24 0.48
C THR A 316 -15.65 3.61 1.13
N GLY A 317 -16.89 4.03 1.29
CA GLY A 317 -17.22 5.31 1.91
C GLY A 317 -16.96 6.57 1.07
N GLY A 318 -16.02 6.57 0.12
CA GLY A 318 -15.68 7.75 -0.69
C GLY A 318 -15.99 7.69 -2.19
N THR A 319 -16.19 6.51 -2.78
CA THR A 319 -16.31 6.37 -4.24
C THR A 319 -17.46 7.20 -4.82
N GLY A 320 -17.14 8.09 -5.76
CA GLY A 320 -18.11 8.96 -6.45
C GLY A 320 -18.64 10.13 -5.63
N VAL A 321 -18.22 10.27 -4.37
CA VAL A 321 -18.60 11.33 -3.42
C VAL A 321 -17.40 11.75 -2.56
N MET A 322 -16.21 11.69 -3.15
CA MET A 322 -14.94 11.75 -2.42
C MET A 322 -14.74 13.09 -1.71
N ALA A 323 -15.08 14.20 -2.36
CA ALA A 323 -14.99 15.53 -1.77
C ALA A 323 -15.84 15.65 -0.50
N GLU A 324 -17.09 15.19 -0.53
CA GLU A 324 -17.99 15.19 0.62
C GLU A 324 -17.57 14.20 1.71
N ALA A 325 -17.03 13.04 1.33
CA ALA A 325 -16.52 12.05 2.27
C ALA A 325 -15.31 12.58 3.05
N LEU A 326 -14.34 13.17 2.35
CA LEU A 326 -13.16 13.80 2.96
C LEU A 326 -13.58 14.99 3.83
N GLY A 327 -14.49 15.85 3.35
CA GLY A 327 -15.00 16.98 4.12
C GLY A 327 -15.64 16.56 5.46
N ARG A 328 -16.38 15.44 5.49
CA ARG A 328 -16.93 14.90 6.75
C ARG A 328 -15.85 14.42 7.73
N ILE A 329 -14.75 13.88 7.22
CA ILE A 329 -13.64 13.42 8.06
C ILE A 329 -12.82 14.63 8.54
N ASP A 330 -12.58 15.62 7.69
CA ASP A 330 -11.95 16.89 8.09
C ASP A 330 -12.76 17.61 9.17
N ASP A 331 -14.07 17.76 8.99
CA ASP A 331 -14.96 18.36 10.01
C ASP A 331 -14.85 17.60 11.35
N ALA A 332 -14.81 16.27 11.30
CA ALA A 332 -14.62 15.43 12.48
C ALA A 332 -13.25 15.63 13.15
N ILE A 333 -12.18 15.77 12.37
CA ILE A 333 -10.84 16.05 12.87
C ILE A 333 -10.77 17.45 13.50
N ASP A 334 -11.40 18.45 12.87
CA ASP A 334 -11.51 19.82 13.39
C ASP A 334 -12.34 19.89 14.69
N GLU A 335 -13.30 18.98 14.88
CA GLU A 335 -14.00 18.76 16.16
C GLU A 335 -13.12 18.11 17.24
N GLY A 336 -11.92 17.65 16.89
CA GLY A 336 -10.98 16.98 17.79
C GLY A 336 -11.12 15.46 17.83
N LEU A 337 -11.81 14.85 16.87
CA LEU A 337 -11.89 13.39 16.76
C LEU A 337 -10.63 12.82 16.10
N SER A 338 -10.18 11.67 16.59
CA SER A 338 -9.03 10.97 16.03
C SER A 338 -9.45 10.12 14.82
N MET A 339 -9.27 10.66 13.62
CA MET A 339 -9.61 9.94 12.38
C MET A 339 -8.47 9.98 11.37
N THR A 340 -8.28 8.87 10.66
CA THR A 340 -7.38 8.78 9.51
C THR A 340 -8.04 7.94 8.42
N ALA A 341 -7.47 7.93 7.22
CA ALA A 341 -7.87 7.01 6.16
C ALA A 341 -6.66 6.52 5.38
N CYS A 342 -6.84 5.55 4.48
CA CYS A 342 -5.84 5.21 3.48
C CYS A 342 -6.46 4.98 2.10
N ILE A 343 -5.60 4.97 1.08
CA ILE A 343 -5.97 4.69 -0.31
C ILE A 343 -4.90 3.86 -1.02
N TYR A 344 -5.32 3.18 -2.08
CA TYR A 344 -4.43 2.69 -3.13
C TYR A 344 -4.56 3.54 -4.40
N PRO A 345 -3.48 3.74 -5.17
CA PRO A 345 -3.39 4.79 -6.20
C PRO A 345 -3.91 4.37 -7.59
N TYR A 346 -5.06 3.69 -7.63
CA TYR A 346 -5.66 3.17 -8.86
C TYR A 346 -7.14 3.57 -8.95
N THR A 347 -7.59 3.88 -10.17
CA THR A 347 -8.98 4.25 -10.49
C THR A 347 -9.84 3.03 -10.83
N PHE A 348 -9.40 1.83 -10.45
CA PHE A 348 -10.11 0.59 -10.59
C PHE A 348 -9.81 -0.31 -9.40
N TRP A 349 -10.69 -1.28 -9.17
CA TRP A 349 -10.57 -2.33 -8.16
C TRP A 349 -10.74 -3.68 -8.84
N ALA A 350 -10.35 -4.77 -8.18
CA ALA A 350 -10.57 -6.12 -8.69
C ALA A 350 -11.01 -7.07 -7.60
N THR A 351 -11.96 -7.94 -7.93
CA THR A 351 -12.42 -9.04 -7.06
C THR A 351 -13.06 -10.12 -7.92
N TYR A 352 -13.41 -11.24 -7.30
CA TYR A 352 -14.03 -12.37 -7.98
C TYR A 352 -15.47 -12.04 -8.41
N LEU A 353 -15.86 -12.48 -9.60
CA LEU A 353 -17.16 -12.16 -10.22
C LEU A 353 -18.38 -12.63 -9.42
N LYS A 354 -18.24 -13.58 -8.49
CA LYS A 354 -19.32 -14.03 -7.59
C LYS A 354 -19.41 -13.25 -6.28
N SER A 355 -18.56 -12.25 -6.06
CA SER A 355 -18.63 -11.39 -4.87
C SER A 355 -19.84 -10.45 -4.93
N ALA A 356 -20.22 -9.88 -3.78
CA ALA A 356 -21.32 -8.92 -3.68
C ALA A 356 -21.11 -7.66 -4.53
N ARG A 357 -19.86 -7.30 -4.82
CA ARG A 357 -19.49 -6.13 -5.65
C ARG A 357 -20.02 -6.26 -7.09
N TYR A 358 -20.17 -7.49 -7.61
CA TYR A 358 -20.71 -7.74 -8.95
C TYR A 358 -22.22 -8.03 -8.96
N GLN A 359 -22.93 -7.77 -7.86
CA GLN A 359 -24.40 -7.72 -7.86
C GLN A 359 -24.84 -6.30 -8.23
N ASP A 360 -25.67 -6.16 -9.27
CA ASP A 360 -26.22 -4.88 -9.75
C ASP A 360 -25.14 -3.82 -10.09
N TRP A 361 -23.94 -4.28 -10.44
CA TRP A 361 -22.74 -3.45 -10.65
C TRP A 361 -22.91 -2.35 -11.70
N GLN A 362 -23.72 -2.58 -12.74
CA GLN A 362 -23.99 -1.59 -13.77
C GLN A 362 -24.71 -0.36 -13.19
N GLU A 363 -25.66 -0.58 -12.27
CA GLU A 363 -26.37 0.49 -11.60
C GLU A 363 -25.50 1.13 -10.51
N LYS A 364 -24.84 0.31 -9.69
CA LYS A 364 -23.99 0.76 -8.58
C LYS A 364 -22.87 1.70 -9.01
N TYR A 365 -22.19 1.36 -10.11
CA TYR A 365 -21.00 2.07 -10.55
C TYR A 365 -21.18 2.81 -11.88
N GLY A 366 -22.33 2.68 -12.54
CA GLY A 366 -22.57 3.34 -13.83
C GLY A 366 -21.67 2.85 -14.96
N ILE A 367 -21.18 1.61 -14.87
CA ILE A 367 -20.24 1.02 -15.83
C ILE A 367 -20.89 -0.09 -16.68
N GLY A 368 -20.30 -0.43 -17.82
CA GLY A 368 -20.73 -1.52 -18.70
C GLY A 368 -19.70 -2.63 -18.82
N TYR A 369 -19.99 -3.67 -19.62
CA TYR A 369 -19.07 -4.81 -19.78
C TYR A 369 -17.69 -4.37 -20.31
N GLY A 370 -17.67 -3.34 -21.16
CA GLY A 370 -16.44 -2.75 -21.71
C GLY A 370 -15.54 -2.07 -20.69
N ASP A 371 -16.00 -1.88 -19.45
CA ASP A 371 -15.24 -1.34 -18.33
C ASP A 371 -14.70 -2.44 -17.41
N LEU A 372 -14.86 -3.71 -17.80
CA LEU A 372 -14.38 -4.87 -17.06
C LEU A 372 -13.24 -5.56 -17.81
N GLN A 373 -12.26 -6.09 -17.07
CA GLN A 373 -11.14 -6.85 -17.62
C GLN A 373 -10.76 -7.98 -16.68
N VAL A 374 -10.68 -9.21 -17.18
CA VAL A 374 -10.22 -10.36 -16.38
C VAL A 374 -8.70 -10.24 -16.15
N ALA A 375 -8.25 -10.49 -14.93
CA ALA A 375 -6.83 -10.50 -14.61
C ALA A 375 -6.08 -11.54 -15.46
N GLY A 376 -4.90 -11.16 -15.98
CA GLY A 376 -4.12 -11.97 -16.90
C GLY A 376 -4.58 -11.92 -18.36
N THR A 377 -5.53 -11.05 -18.71
CA THR A 377 -6.01 -10.86 -20.09
C THR A 377 -5.81 -9.43 -20.57
N SER A 378 -5.70 -9.19 -21.88
CA SER A 378 -5.55 -7.83 -22.46
C SER A 378 -6.87 -7.15 -22.80
N GLU A 379 -7.92 -7.93 -23.03
CA GLU A 379 -9.16 -7.44 -23.63
C GLU A 379 -10.20 -7.01 -22.57
N ARG A 380 -10.97 -5.97 -22.90
CA ARG A 380 -12.19 -5.64 -22.17
C ARG A 380 -13.29 -6.68 -22.43
N LEU A 381 -14.17 -6.88 -21.46
CA LEU A 381 -15.26 -7.84 -21.60
C LEU A 381 -16.37 -7.34 -22.53
N THR A 382 -17.00 -8.29 -23.20
CA THR A 382 -18.32 -8.17 -23.82
C THR A 382 -19.35 -8.86 -22.92
N GLU A 383 -20.64 -8.68 -23.17
CA GLU A 383 -21.70 -9.43 -22.48
C GLU A 383 -21.48 -10.95 -22.59
N GLN A 384 -21.08 -11.44 -23.77
CA GLN A 384 -20.83 -12.85 -24.01
C GLN A 384 -19.64 -13.36 -23.18
N THR A 385 -18.49 -12.68 -23.25
CA THR A 385 -17.29 -13.12 -22.52
C THR A 385 -17.41 -12.91 -21.01
N PHE A 386 -18.27 -11.98 -20.56
CA PHE A 386 -18.62 -11.84 -19.15
C PHE A 386 -19.34 -13.08 -18.63
N ALA A 387 -20.28 -13.67 -19.39
CA ALA A 387 -20.98 -14.88 -18.96
C ALA A 387 -20.00 -16.05 -18.71
N ASP A 388 -19.00 -16.21 -19.57
CA ASP A 388 -17.96 -17.22 -19.43
C ASP A 388 -17.08 -16.96 -18.19
N ALA A 389 -16.62 -15.71 -18.01
CA ALA A 389 -15.82 -15.31 -16.86
C ALA A 389 -16.60 -15.46 -15.54
N TYR A 390 -17.89 -15.13 -15.53
CA TYR A 390 -18.77 -15.26 -14.38
C TYR A 390 -18.98 -16.72 -13.99
N ALA A 391 -19.18 -17.60 -14.98
CA ALA A 391 -19.26 -19.05 -14.76
C ALA A 391 -17.97 -19.61 -14.12
N ALA A 392 -16.81 -19.15 -14.60
CA ALA A 392 -15.50 -19.50 -14.08
C ALA A 392 -15.16 -18.84 -12.73
N ASN A 393 -15.97 -17.88 -12.27
CA ASN A 393 -15.67 -17.02 -11.13
C ASN A 393 -14.29 -16.35 -11.26
N SER A 394 -13.99 -15.77 -12.42
CA SER A 394 -12.69 -15.14 -12.67
C SER A 394 -12.50 -13.88 -11.82
N LEU A 395 -11.26 -13.61 -11.40
CA LEU A 395 -10.90 -12.31 -10.84
C LEU A 395 -10.96 -11.27 -11.95
N THR A 396 -11.77 -10.24 -11.73
CA THR A 396 -12.06 -9.23 -12.74
C THR A 396 -11.86 -7.86 -12.14
N ALA A 397 -11.20 -6.99 -12.89
CA ALA A 397 -11.04 -5.59 -12.59
C ALA A 397 -12.20 -4.77 -13.16
N ALA A 398 -12.68 -3.82 -12.38
CA ALA A 398 -13.74 -2.90 -12.76
C ALA A 398 -13.22 -1.45 -12.72
N PHE A 399 -13.24 -0.80 -13.88
CA PHE A 399 -12.76 0.57 -14.07
C PHE A 399 -13.88 1.56 -13.70
N ALA A 400 -14.13 1.63 -12.40
CA ALA A 400 -15.35 2.17 -11.80
C ALA A 400 -15.14 3.47 -11.01
N MET A 401 -13.93 4.04 -11.02
CA MET A 401 -13.61 5.23 -10.23
C MET A 401 -13.11 6.35 -11.14
N SER A 402 -13.42 7.58 -10.75
CA SER A 402 -12.92 8.78 -11.40
C SER A 402 -11.49 9.10 -10.93
N PRO A 403 -10.73 9.94 -11.66
CA PRO A 403 -9.46 10.46 -11.13
C PRO A 403 -9.61 11.22 -9.81
N GLU A 404 -10.74 11.89 -9.59
CA GLU A 404 -11.03 12.65 -8.37
C GLU A 404 -11.08 11.75 -7.13
N ASP A 405 -11.58 10.51 -7.28
CA ASP A 405 -11.60 9.50 -6.22
C ASP A 405 -10.21 9.06 -5.74
N VAL A 406 -9.15 9.45 -6.46
CA VAL A 406 -7.75 9.17 -6.08
C VAL A 406 -6.97 10.45 -5.80
N ASP A 407 -7.14 11.49 -6.60
CA ASP A 407 -6.37 12.72 -6.48
C ASP A 407 -6.66 13.48 -5.17
N LEU A 408 -7.95 13.65 -4.83
CA LEU A 408 -8.35 14.33 -3.60
C LEU A 408 -7.82 13.65 -2.33
N PRO A 409 -7.99 12.32 -2.14
CA PRO A 409 -7.46 11.66 -0.96
C PRO A 409 -5.93 11.64 -0.94
N LEU A 410 -5.24 11.61 -2.09
CA LEU A 410 -3.78 11.79 -2.10
C LEU A 410 -3.36 13.15 -1.54
N GLN A 411 -4.16 14.19 -1.71
CA GLN A 411 -3.89 15.54 -1.21
C GLN A 411 -4.27 15.73 0.27
N ALA A 412 -5.27 15.01 0.77
CA ALA A 412 -5.77 15.16 2.14
C ALA A 412 -4.74 14.71 3.20
N GLY A 413 -4.48 15.53 4.22
CA GLY A 413 -3.37 15.33 5.17
C GLY A 413 -3.47 14.06 6.03
N PHE A 414 -4.68 13.61 6.34
CA PHE A 414 -4.98 12.45 7.20
C PHE A 414 -5.05 11.12 6.43
N VAL A 415 -4.83 11.14 5.12
CA VAL A 415 -4.90 9.97 4.24
C VAL A 415 -3.51 9.42 3.95
N MET A 416 -3.31 8.13 4.26
CA MET A 416 -2.07 7.38 4.02
C MET A 416 -2.15 6.56 2.72
N VAL A 417 -1.01 6.01 2.30
CA VAL A 417 -0.95 5.04 1.20
C VAL A 417 -0.98 3.62 1.78
N GLY A 418 -1.91 2.80 1.30
CA GLY A 418 -2.04 1.40 1.65
C GLY A 418 -2.47 0.61 0.41
N SER A 419 -1.79 -0.48 0.12
CA SER A 419 -1.93 -1.13 -1.19
C SER A 419 -3.25 -1.85 -1.41
N ASP A 420 -3.92 -2.30 -0.35
CA ASP A 420 -5.03 -3.26 -0.39
C ASP A 420 -4.65 -4.53 -1.18
N ALA A 421 -3.39 -4.95 -1.03
CA ALA A 421 -2.86 -6.06 -1.80
C ALA A 421 -3.31 -7.40 -1.24
N ILE A 422 -3.53 -8.33 -2.16
CA ILE A 422 -3.37 -9.76 -1.91
C ILE A 422 -2.48 -10.24 -3.07
N LEU A 423 -1.39 -10.94 -2.76
CA LEU A 423 -0.45 -11.42 -3.76
C LEU A 423 -0.16 -12.89 -3.56
N GLU A 424 -0.83 -13.72 -4.35
CA GLU A 424 -0.63 -15.17 -4.35
C GLU A 424 0.20 -15.64 -5.56
N GLN A 425 0.78 -16.84 -5.43
CA GLN A 425 1.61 -17.48 -6.47
C GLN A 425 0.89 -17.71 -7.80
N SER A 426 -0.45 -17.71 -7.82
CA SER A 426 -1.22 -17.79 -9.05
C SER A 426 -1.04 -16.55 -9.94
N HIS A 427 -0.41 -15.48 -9.41
CA HIS A 427 -0.27 -14.17 -10.03
C HIS A 427 -1.62 -13.54 -10.40
N ASN A 428 -2.73 -14.09 -9.92
CA ASN A 428 -4.06 -13.60 -10.21
C ASN A 428 -4.39 -12.46 -9.24
N ASN A 429 -3.84 -11.26 -9.50
CA ASN A 429 -3.89 -10.15 -8.56
C ASN A 429 -4.15 -8.82 -9.25
N HIS A 430 -4.47 -7.81 -8.45
CA HIS A 430 -4.53 -6.42 -8.89
C HIS A 430 -3.10 -5.80 -8.95
N PRO A 431 -2.77 -4.94 -9.93
CA PRO A 431 -1.46 -4.26 -10.05
C PRO A 431 -0.98 -3.52 -8.81
N ARG A 432 -1.92 -3.08 -7.97
CA ARG A 432 -1.66 -2.47 -6.66
C ARG A 432 -0.83 -3.37 -5.74
N SER A 433 -0.84 -4.68 -5.95
CA SER A 433 -0.06 -5.62 -5.16
C SER A 433 1.45 -5.46 -5.33
N THR A 434 1.91 -4.91 -6.44
CA THR A 434 3.32 -4.91 -6.86
C THR A 434 3.85 -3.55 -7.28
N GLY A 435 3.00 -2.53 -7.40
CA GLY A 435 3.40 -1.19 -7.83
C GLY A 435 2.71 -0.03 -7.10
N CYS A 436 2.09 -0.26 -5.94
CA CYS A 436 1.39 0.78 -5.20
C CYS A 436 2.27 2.01 -4.93
N PHE A 437 3.44 1.82 -4.33
CA PHE A 437 4.27 2.93 -3.83
C PHE A 437 5.02 3.61 -4.97
N SER A 438 5.62 2.83 -5.87
CA SER A 438 6.27 3.37 -7.07
C SER A 438 5.30 4.12 -7.99
N ARG A 439 4.02 3.72 -8.06
CA ARG A 439 2.99 4.48 -8.78
C ARG A 439 2.74 5.84 -8.14
N VAL A 440 2.67 5.94 -6.83
CA VAL A 440 2.56 7.25 -6.15
C VAL A 440 3.74 8.15 -6.53
N LEU A 441 4.96 7.62 -6.45
CA LEU A 441 6.18 8.40 -6.72
C LEU A 441 6.34 8.77 -8.21
N GLY A 442 6.08 7.85 -9.12
CA GLY A 442 6.22 8.07 -10.55
C GLY A 442 5.04 8.85 -11.14
N HIS A 443 3.84 8.31 -10.97
CA HIS A 443 2.66 8.84 -11.64
C HIS A 443 2.09 10.07 -10.94
N TYR A 444 1.92 10.03 -9.61
CA TYR A 444 1.23 11.10 -8.89
C TYR A 444 2.15 12.22 -8.43
N VAL A 445 3.42 11.94 -8.11
CA VAL A 445 4.41 12.97 -7.74
C VAL A 445 5.12 13.52 -8.98
N ARG A 446 5.85 12.69 -9.74
CA ARG A 446 6.67 13.18 -10.87
C ARG A 446 5.83 13.62 -12.06
N GLU A 447 4.90 12.81 -12.54
CA GLU A 447 4.19 13.06 -13.81
C GLU A 447 3.01 14.01 -13.67
N ARG A 448 2.13 13.76 -12.70
CA ARG A 448 0.88 14.52 -12.53
C ARG A 448 0.95 15.64 -11.50
N GLN A 449 1.96 15.63 -10.63
CA GLN A 449 2.18 16.63 -9.58
C GLN A 449 0.94 16.85 -8.68
N VAL A 450 0.22 15.76 -8.38
CA VAL A 450 -0.96 15.79 -7.49
C VAL A 450 -0.55 16.12 -6.05
N LEU A 451 0.64 15.68 -5.64
CA LEU A 451 1.29 15.96 -4.36
C LEU A 451 2.81 16.04 -4.54
N ASP A 452 3.50 16.70 -3.62
CA ASP A 452 4.96 16.75 -3.64
C ASP A 452 5.62 15.49 -3.06
N LEU A 453 6.93 15.35 -3.30
CA LEU A 453 7.69 14.16 -2.89
C LEU A 453 7.77 13.98 -1.36
N PRO A 454 8.11 15.01 -0.54
CA PRO A 454 8.12 14.86 0.91
C PRO A 454 6.75 14.46 1.48
N THR A 455 5.65 15.01 0.96
CA THR A 455 4.29 14.66 1.37
C THR A 455 3.94 13.22 1.01
N ALA A 456 4.28 12.78 -0.21
CA ALA A 456 4.10 11.39 -0.61
C ALA A 456 4.89 10.44 0.30
N LEU A 457 6.17 10.72 0.55
CA LEU A 457 7.00 9.93 1.45
C LEU A 457 6.41 9.90 2.86
N ALA A 458 5.89 11.02 3.39
CA ALA A 458 5.26 11.05 4.70
C ALA A 458 4.10 10.06 4.82
N LYS A 459 3.24 10.01 3.79
CA LYS A 459 2.05 9.14 3.70
C LYS A 459 2.36 7.64 3.63
N MET A 460 3.59 7.28 3.28
CA MET A 460 4.06 5.90 3.20
C MET A 460 5.21 5.58 4.17
N THR A 461 5.57 6.48 5.09
CA THR A 461 6.64 6.27 6.08
C THR A 461 6.18 6.71 7.48
N ILE A 462 6.30 8.00 7.82
CA ILE A 462 6.07 8.48 9.18
C ILE A 462 4.60 8.48 9.59
N GLN A 463 3.65 8.71 8.67
CA GLN A 463 2.23 8.72 9.01
C GLN A 463 1.73 7.34 9.50
N PRO A 464 1.94 6.22 8.78
CA PRO A 464 1.56 4.91 9.28
C PRO A 464 2.35 4.50 10.53
N ALA A 465 3.61 4.92 10.68
CA ALA A 465 4.35 4.70 11.91
C ALA A 465 3.69 5.41 13.11
N ARG A 466 3.35 6.70 12.98
CA ARG A 466 2.71 7.51 14.03
C ARG A 466 1.34 7.00 14.45
N LEU A 467 0.56 6.44 13.52
CA LEU A 467 -0.73 5.86 13.84
C LEU A 467 -0.61 4.70 14.86
N LEU A 468 0.48 3.94 14.80
CA LEU A 468 0.61 2.65 15.46
C LEU A 468 1.67 2.64 16.58
N GLU A 469 2.62 3.58 16.57
CA GLU A 469 3.76 3.61 17.50
C GLU A 469 3.36 3.74 18.98
N GLY A 470 2.17 4.30 19.26
CA GLY A 470 1.65 4.44 20.62
C GLY A 470 1.42 3.11 21.34
N ARG A 471 1.23 2.01 20.60
CA ARG A 471 1.08 0.66 21.14
C ARG A 471 1.96 -0.39 20.50
N CYS A 472 2.74 -0.04 19.48
CA CYS A 472 3.74 -0.89 18.87
C CYS A 472 5.12 -0.21 18.98
N PRO A 473 5.88 -0.47 20.07
CA PRO A 473 7.15 0.23 20.33
C PRO A 473 8.19 0.09 19.21
N ALA A 474 8.14 -1.00 18.44
CA ALA A 474 9.01 -1.18 17.28
C ALA A 474 8.83 -0.09 16.21
N LEU A 475 7.64 0.52 16.10
CA LEU A 475 7.37 1.58 15.13
C LEU A 475 7.88 2.96 15.57
N LEU A 476 8.27 3.15 16.83
CA LEU A 476 8.89 4.40 17.32
C LEU A 476 10.20 4.73 16.60
N ARG A 477 10.88 3.71 16.05
CA ARG A 477 12.15 3.87 15.35
C ARG A 477 12.04 3.67 13.84
N LYS A 478 10.84 3.39 13.32
CA LYS A 478 10.59 3.13 11.89
C LYS A 478 9.88 4.32 11.24
N GLY A 479 9.93 4.36 9.90
CA GLY A 479 9.35 5.45 9.11
C GLY A 479 10.06 6.80 9.27
N ARG A 480 11.31 6.80 9.74
CA ARG A 480 12.18 7.98 9.96
C ARG A 480 13.65 7.62 9.77
N LEU A 481 14.52 8.60 9.50
CA LEU A 481 15.96 8.40 9.26
C LEU A 481 16.89 9.05 10.30
N GLY A 482 16.39 9.51 11.44
CA GLY A 482 17.24 10.11 12.49
C GLY A 482 18.21 9.12 13.15
N ILE A 483 19.24 9.63 13.84
CA ILE A 483 20.17 8.79 14.61
C ILE A 483 19.39 7.94 15.63
N GLY A 484 19.69 6.65 15.69
CA GLY A 484 19.00 5.67 16.52
C GLY A 484 17.71 5.12 15.91
N ALA A 485 17.27 5.59 14.74
CA ALA A 485 16.21 4.95 13.97
C ALA A 485 16.66 3.57 13.47
N ASP A 486 15.69 2.69 13.19
CA ASP A 486 15.94 1.44 12.50
C ASP A 486 16.43 1.74 11.07
N ALA A 487 17.46 1.02 10.64
CA ALA A 487 18.00 1.15 9.29
C ALA A 487 17.13 0.37 8.27
N ASP A 488 15.87 0.79 8.18
CA ASP A 488 14.93 0.41 7.14
C ASP A 488 14.86 1.55 6.13
N ILE A 489 15.44 1.38 4.95
CA ILE A 489 15.75 2.48 4.02
C ILE A 489 15.40 2.04 2.60
N THR A 490 14.74 2.93 1.86
CA THR A 490 14.51 2.78 0.42
C THR A 490 15.27 3.85 -0.33
N VAL A 491 16.11 3.41 -1.27
CA VAL A 491 16.86 4.26 -2.19
C VAL A 491 16.33 4.07 -3.59
N PHE A 492 15.89 5.16 -4.23
CA PHE A 492 15.25 5.10 -5.53
C PHE A 492 15.68 6.25 -6.44
N ASP A 493 15.58 6.01 -7.74
CA ASP A 493 15.80 7.02 -8.76
C ASP A 493 14.50 7.80 -9.00
N PRO A 494 14.43 9.09 -8.61
CA PRO A 494 13.22 9.89 -8.78
C PRO A 494 12.86 10.10 -10.26
N ALA A 495 13.82 10.00 -11.18
CA ALA A 495 13.58 10.19 -12.61
C ALA A 495 12.92 8.97 -13.27
N THR A 496 13.12 7.76 -12.72
CA THR A 496 12.67 6.50 -13.36
C THR A 496 11.68 5.69 -12.54
N VAL A 497 11.48 6.00 -11.24
CA VAL A 497 10.56 5.24 -10.38
C VAL A 497 9.15 5.18 -10.97
N THR A 498 8.60 3.99 -11.15
CA THR A 498 7.23 3.77 -11.67
C THR A 498 6.78 2.33 -11.45
N ASP A 499 5.46 2.13 -11.36
CA ASP A 499 4.88 0.80 -11.47
C ASP A 499 4.96 0.28 -12.92
N ARG A 500 5.07 -1.04 -13.06
CA ARG A 500 5.01 -1.72 -14.37
C ARG A 500 3.84 -2.69 -14.49
N SER A 501 3.24 -3.07 -13.36
CA SER A 501 2.15 -4.04 -13.33
C SER A 501 0.90 -3.49 -13.97
N THR A 502 0.21 -4.35 -14.71
CA THR A 502 -1.06 -4.06 -15.39
C THR A 502 -2.05 -5.18 -15.10
N ILE A 503 -3.34 -5.00 -15.42
CA ILE A 503 -4.30 -6.11 -15.27
C ILE A 503 -3.88 -7.33 -16.11
N ALA A 504 -3.29 -7.10 -17.29
CA ALA A 504 -2.84 -8.18 -18.18
C ALA A 504 -1.58 -8.89 -17.64
N ASP A 505 -0.72 -8.16 -16.92
CA ASP A 505 0.52 -8.66 -16.33
C ASP A 505 0.70 -8.06 -14.93
N PRO A 506 0.03 -8.63 -13.90
CA PRO A 506 -0.09 -8.01 -12.58
C PRO A 506 1.09 -8.29 -11.64
N ALA A 507 2.06 -9.10 -12.06
CA ALA A 507 3.19 -9.55 -11.26
C ALA A 507 4.53 -9.03 -11.83
N GLN A 508 4.62 -7.72 -12.06
CA GLN A 508 5.84 -7.05 -12.49
C GLN A 508 6.46 -6.26 -11.34
N GLU A 509 7.78 -6.39 -11.16
CA GLU A 509 8.51 -5.53 -10.23
C GLU A 509 8.48 -4.08 -10.70
N SER A 510 8.42 -3.14 -9.76
CA SER A 510 8.58 -1.71 -10.02
C SER A 510 9.94 -1.38 -10.65
N LEU A 511 9.99 -0.29 -11.41
CA LEU A 511 11.24 0.29 -11.91
C LEU A 511 11.73 1.37 -10.93
N GLY A 512 13.04 1.63 -10.90
CA GLY A 512 13.64 2.77 -10.20
C GLY A 512 13.89 2.56 -8.70
N ILE A 513 13.38 1.50 -8.07
CA ILE A 513 13.79 1.08 -6.73
C ILE A 513 15.16 0.39 -6.82
N GLN A 514 16.22 1.10 -6.40
CA GLN A 514 17.62 0.71 -6.59
C GLN A 514 18.14 -0.11 -5.41
N TRP A 515 17.87 0.34 -4.18
CA TRP A 515 18.30 -0.34 -2.97
C TRP A 515 17.19 -0.36 -1.94
N VAL A 516 17.07 -1.49 -1.24
CA VAL A 516 16.22 -1.59 -0.06
C VAL A 516 17.04 -2.23 1.05
N VAL A 517 17.08 -1.56 2.19
CA VAL A 517 17.76 -1.98 3.41
C VAL A 517 16.68 -2.31 4.44
N VAL A 518 16.78 -3.49 5.06
CA VAL A 518 15.90 -3.91 6.16
C VAL A 518 16.79 -4.35 7.31
N GLU A 519 16.57 -3.79 8.51
CA GLU A 519 17.38 -4.06 9.70
C GLU A 519 18.89 -3.85 9.44
N GLY A 520 19.24 -2.82 8.66
CA GLY A 520 20.62 -2.49 8.29
C GLY A 520 21.27 -3.41 7.26
N ARG A 521 20.52 -4.37 6.70
CA ARG A 521 21.01 -5.31 5.68
C ARG A 521 20.45 -4.98 4.32
N VAL A 522 21.29 -4.98 3.29
CA VAL A 522 20.84 -4.81 1.89
C VAL A 522 20.01 -6.03 1.49
N ALA A 523 18.70 -5.84 1.36
CA ALA A 523 17.74 -6.86 0.92
C ALA A 523 17.53 -6.82 -0.61
N ARG A 524 17.70 -5.64 -1.22
CA ARG A 524 17.66 -5.45 -2.68
C ARG A 524 18.81 -4.56 -3.14
N SER A 525 19.40 -4.90 -4.27
CA SER A 525 20.36 -4.10 -5.04
C SER A 525 19.88 -3.89 -6.48
N PRO A 526 20.59 -3.09 -7.30
CA PRO A 526 20.29 -2.93 -8.72
C PRO A 526 20.36 -4.25 -9.52
N ASP A 527 21.09 -5.24 -9.01
CA ASP A 527 21.22 -6.57 -9.61
C ASP A 527 20.09 -7.55 -9.16
N GLY A 528 19.17 -7.09 -8.30
CA GLY A 528 18.03 -7.87 -7.81
C GLY A 528 18.07 -8.12 -6.30
N PHE A 529 17.36 -9.17 -5.86
CA PHE A 529 17.35 -9.55 -4.44
C PHE A 529 18.70 -10.15 -4.02
N THR A 530 19.14 -9.79 -2.82
CA THR A 530 20.37 -10.34 -2.26
C THR A 530 20.11 -11.72 -1.66
N ALA A 531 21.12 -12.59 -1.62
CA ALA A 531 21.02 -13.92 -0.99
C ALA A 531 21.00 -13.87 0.56
N VAL A 532 20.71 -12.71 1.15
CA VAL A 532 20.73 -12.50 2.60
C VAL A 532 19.52 -13.19 3.22
N GLN A 533 19.73 -13.82 4.38
CA GLN A 533 18.63 -14.40 5.16
C GLN A 533 17.59 -13.32 5.49
N PRO A 534 16.29 -13.62 5.34
CA PRO A 534 15.24 -12.66 5.63
C PRO A 534 15.38 -12.07 7.05
N ALA A 535 15.21 -10.75 7.17
CA ALA A 535 15.46 -10.01 8.41
C ALA A 535 14.19 -9.43 9.04
N GLY A 536 13.04 -9.61 8.38
CA GLY A 536 11.75 -9.11 8.83
C GLY A 536 11.38 -9.62 10.22
N ARG A 537 10.76 -8.75 11.01
CA ARG A 537 10.32 -9.04 12.38
C ARG A 537 8.81 -8.88 12.52
N GLY A 538 8.22 -9.68 13.39
CA GLY A 538 6.83 -9.55 13.81
C GLY A 538 6.64 -8.35 14.72
N LEU A 539 5.96 -7.32 14.22
CA LEU A 539 5.62 -6.11 14.96
C LEU A 539 4.42 -6.40 15.85
N ARG A 540 4.60 -6.19 17.16
CA ARG A 540 3.65 -6.58 18.20
C ARG A 540 3.23 -5.39 19.03
N SER A 541 2.02 -5.47 19.57
CA SER A 541 1.56 -4.56 20.60
C SER A 541 2.29 -4.81 21.93
N ASP A 542 2.40 -3.78 22.77
CA ASP A 542 2.95 -3.88 24.13
C ASP A 542 1.90 -4.18 25.22
N ILE A 543 0.61 -4.23 24.84
CA ILE A 543 -0.53 -4.35 25.75
C ILE A 543 -0.44 -5.58 26.66
N GLY A 544 0.06 -6.72 26.16
CA GLY A 544 0.22 -7.94 26.97
C GLY A 544 1.46 -7.94 27.86
N THR A 545 2.37 -6.99 27.67
CA THR A 545 3.63 -6.87 28.41
C THR A 545 3.66 -5.71 29.40
N ALA A 546 2.66 -4.82 29.32
CA ALA A 546 2.50 -3.61 30.13
C ALA A 546 1.92 -3.88 31.52
#